data_AF-A0A2S5NQB5-F1
#
_entry.id   AF-A0A2S5NQB5-F1
#
_cell.length_a   1.000
_cell.length_b   1.000
_cell.length_c   1.000
_cell.angle_alpha   90.00
_cell.angle_beta   90.00
_cell.angle_gamma   90.00
#
_symmetry.space_group_name_H-M   'P 1'
#
loop_
_entity.id
_entity.type
_entity.pdbx_description
1 polymer ?
#
loop_
_entity_poly.entity_id
_entity_poly.type
_entity_poly.pdbx_seq_one_letter_code
_entity_poly.pdbx_strand_id
1 'polypeptide(L)' 'TGDYSRGAAGFWVENGVIAYPVEEITIAGNMKDMLNQMIAIGTDAIKNSSKLTGSILIEQMTVATGDSID' A
#
# COMPACT_ATOMS: atom_id res chain seq x y z
N THR A 1 -1.25 -7.02 19.02
CA THR A 1 -1.52 -5.57 18.90
C THR A 1 -2.05 -5.21 17.52
N GLY A 2 -1.58 -5.85 16.45
CA GLY A 2 -2.13 -5.63 15.09
C GLY A 2 -1.42 -4.51 14.33
N ASP A 3 -0.43 -3.88 14.96
CA ASP A 3 0.39 -2.84 14.35
C ASP A 3 1.17 -3.43 13.17
N TYR A 4 1.11 -2.72 12.05
CA TYR A 4 1.78 -3.04 10.81
C TYR A 4 2.67 -1.86 10.42
N SER A 5 3.94 -2.13 10.13
CA SER A 5 4.89 -1.15 9.61
C SER A 5 5.95 -1.83 8.77
N ARG A 6 6.11 -1.40 7.52
CA ARG A 6 7.05 -1.97 6.54
C ARG A 6 7.55 -0.91 5.57
N GLY A 7 8.79 -1.08 5.13
CA GLY A 7 9.32 -0.36 3.97
C GLY A 7 8.57 -0.76 2.69
N ALA A 8 8.39 0.19 1.78
CA ALA A 8 7.70 0.00 0.52
C ALA A 8 8.38 0.79 -0.60
N ALA A 9 8.09 0.40 -1.84
CA ALA A 9 8.46 1.10 -3.06
C ALA A 9 7.34 0.91 -4.09
N GLY A 10 7.23 1.83 -5.05
CA GLY A 10 6.16 1.81 -6.04
C GLY A 10 6.07 3.11 -6.83
N PHE A 11 4.85 3.58 -7.04
CA PHE A 11 4.56 4.78 -7.83
C PHE A 11 3.61 5.70 -7.09
N TRP A 12 3.89 7.01 -7.14
CA TRP A 12 2.95 8.03 -6.71
C TRP A 12 1.90 8.25 -7.81
N VAL A 13 0.62 8.36 -7.43
CA VAL A 13 -0.50 8.54 -8.35
C VAL A 13 -1.21 9.85 -8.04
N GLU A 14 -1.34 10.70 -9.05
CA GLU A 14 -2.06 11.98 -8.96
C GLU A 14 -3.08 12.07 -10.08
N ASN A 15 -4.31 12.48 -9.75
CA ASN A 15 -5.41 12.60 -10.71
C ASN A 15 -5.66 11.33 -11.53
N GLY A 16 -5.45 10.16 -10.92
CA GLY A 16 -5.62 8.85 -11.57
C GLY A 16 -4.49 8.44 -12.52
N VAL A 17 -3.37 9.16 -12.53
CA VAL A 17 -2.21 8.89 -13.40
C VAL A 17 -0.96 8.70 -12.54
N ILE A 18 -0.12 7.74 -12.91
CA ILE A 18 1.21 7.57 -12.31
C ILE A 18 2.04 8.82 -12.60
N ALA A 19 2.50 9.50 -11.55
CA ALA A 19 3.30 10.72 -11.65
C ALA A 19 4.80 10.41 -11.68
N TYR A 20 5.31 9.68 -10.69
CA TYR A 20 6.74 9.34 -10.55
C TYR A 20 6.96 8.10 -9.66
N PRO A 21 8.10 7.39 -9.78
CA PRO A 21 8.46 6.29 -8.89
C PRO A 21 8.83 6.80 -7.47
N VAL A 22 8.52 6.00 -6.45
CA VAL A 22 8.88 6.26 -5.05
C VAL A 22 9.58 5.05 -4.44
N GLU A 23 10.57 5.31 -3.60
CA GLU A 23 11.34 4.32 -2.86
C GLU A 23 11.67 4.85 -1.45
N GLU A 24 12.22 3.99 -0.59
CA GLU A 24 12.62 4.34 0.78
C GLU A 24 11.50 4.96 1.65
N ILE A 25 10.26 4.59 1.36
CA ILE A 25 9.09 4.98 2.16
C ILE A 25 8.71 3.89 3.15
N THR A 26 8.09 4.29 4.26
CA THR A 26 7.47 3.39 5.24
C THR A 26 5.96 3.58 5.20
N ILE A 27 5.23 2.46 5.09
CA ILE A 27 3.78 2.42 5.29
C ILE A 27 3.46 1.84 6.67
N ALA A 28 2.50 2.44 7.38
CA ALA A 28 2.11 2.00 8.70
C ALA A 28 0.59 2.09 8.94
N GLY A 29 0.09 1.27 9.87
CA GLY A 29 -1.31 1.23 10.28
C GLY A 29 -1.61 0.08 11.22
N ASN A 30 -2.89 -0.12 11.56
CA ASN A 30 -3.34 -1.34 12.24
C ASN A 30 -4.00 -2.28 11.23
N MET A 31 -3.62 -3.56 11.26
CA MET A 31 -4.10 -4.58 10.32
C MET A 31 -5.63 -4.72 10.33
N LYS A 32 -6.28 -4.59 11.49
CA LYS A 32 -7.74 -4.67 11.57
C LYS A 32 -8.39 -3.52 10.80
N ASP A 33 -7.84 -2.32 10.94
CA ASP A 33 -8.36 -1.13 10.27
C ASP A 33 -8.05 -1.15 8.78
N MET A 34 -6.84 -1.57 8.39
CA MET A 34 -6.46 -1.77 6.99
C MET A 34 -7.43 -2.70 6.25
N LEU A 35 -7.81 -3.82 6.88
CA LEU A 35 -8.77 -4.77 6.29
C LEU A 35 -10.19 -4.18 6.21
N ASN A 36 -10.60 -3.39 7.21
CA ASN A 36 -11.91 -2.71 7.19
C ASN A 36 -11.96 -1.55 6.19
N GLN A 37 -10.82 -0.97 5.82
CA GLN A 37 -10.69 0.15 4.87
C GLN A 37 -10.40 -0.31 3.43
N MET A 38 -10.52 -1.59 3.11
CA MET A 38 -10.44 -2.05 1.72
C MET A 38 -11.68 -1.59 0.95
N ILE A 39 -11.50 -0.73 -0.05
CA ILE A 39 -12.60 -0.15 -0.83
C ILE A 39 -12.76 -0.75 -2.22
N ALA A 40 -11.75 -1.45 -2.72
CA ALA A 40 -11.83 -2.20 -3.98
C ALA A 40 -10.86 -3.37 -4.02
N ILE A 41 -11.22 -4.38 -4.81
CA ILE A 41 -10.36 -5.50 -5.20
C ILE A 41 -10.35 -5.57 -6.73
N GLY A 42 -9.16 -5.55 -7.32
CA GLY A 42 -8.95 -5.65 -8.75
C GLY A 42 -9.24 -7.06 -9.31
N THR A 43 -9.52 -7.12 -10.60
CA THR A 43 -9.77 -8.39 -11.33
C THR A 43 -8.48 -9.06 -11.81
N ASP A 44 -7.32 -8.49 -11.47
CA ASP A 44 -5.96 -8.85 -11.83
C ASP A 44 -5.35 -9.90 -10.89
N ALA A 45 -6.15 -10.90 -10.48
CA ALA A 45 -5.72 -11.89 -9.50
C ALA A 45 -4.48 -12.67 -9.95
N ILE A 46 -3.51 -12.82 -9.04
CA ILE A 46 -2.30 -13.62 -9.29
C ILE A 46 -2.69 -15.10 -9.35
N LYS A 47 -2.77 -15.61 -10.57
CA LYS A 47 -3.05 -17.03 -10.84
C LYS A 47 -1.89 -17.90 -10.33
N ASN A 48 -2.20 -19.11 -9.88
CA ASN A 48 -1.22 -20.08 -9.37
C ASN A 48 -0.53 -19.69 -8.05
N SER A 49 -1.11 -18.74 -7.30
CA SER A 49 -0.75 -18.46 -5.91
C SER A 49 -1.65 -19.26 -4.96
N SER A 50 -1.14 -19.61 -3.77
CA SER A 50 -1.96 -20.16 -2.68
C SER A 50 -2.97 -19.16 -2.13
N LYS A 51 -2.78 -17.86 -2.45
CA LYS A 51 -3.74 -16.78 -2.19
C LYS A 51 -4.18 -16.16 -3.50
N LEU A 52 -5.44 -16.40 -3.87
CA LEU A 52 -6.06 -15.81 -5.05
C LEU A 52 -6.59 -14.40 -4.72
N THR A 53 -5.77 -13.39 -4.96
CA THR A 53 -6.14 -11.98 -4.75
C THR A 53 -5.65 -11.12 -5.91
N GLY A 54 -6.46 -10.15 -6.32
CA GLY A 54 -6.04 -9.05 -7.17
C GLY A 54 -5.41 -7.91 -6.36
N SER A 55 -5.20 -6.79 -7.03
CA SER A 55 -4.78 -5.54 -6.40
C SER A 55 -5.81 -5.09 -5.35
N ILE A 56 -5.35 -4.63 -4.19
CA ILE A 56 -6.21 -4.17 -3.10
C ILE A 56 -6.03 -2.67 -2.94
N LEU A 57 -7.13 -1.92 -2.99
CA LEU A 57 -7.14 -0.50 -2.70
C LEU A 57 -7.58 -0.29 -1.24
N ILE A 58 -6.67 0.24 -0.42
CA ILE A 58 -6.95 0.67 0.95
C ILE A 58 -7.19 2.17 0.91
N GLU A 59 -8.25 2.63 1.58
CA GLU A 59 -8.64 4.05 1.60
C GLU A 59 -7.54 4.95 2.15
N GLN A 60 -7.00 4.61 3.33
CA GLN A 60 -5.93 5.39 3.97
C GLN A 60 -4.91 4.51 4.69
N MET A 61 -3.65 4.92 4.61
CA MET A 61 -2.54 4.42 5.40
C MET A 61 -1.61 5.58 5.75
N THR A 62 -0.86 5.45 6.85
CA THR A 62 0.24 6.39 7.12
C THR A 62 1.38 6.08 6.15
N VAL A 63 1.84 7.10 5.44
CA VAL A 63 3.04 7.03 4.58
C VAL A 63 4.06 8.03 5.13
N ALA A 64 5.28 7.56 5.37
CA ALA A 64 6.38 8.37 5.86
C ALA A 64 7.61 8.18 4.95
N THR A 65 8.29 9.27 4.61
CA THR A 65 9.62 9.21 4.00
C THR A 65 10.66 9.13 5.11
N GLY A 66 11.69 8.32 4.89
CA GLY A 66 12.85 8.28 5.78
C GLY A 66 13.80 9.44 5.50
N ASP A 67 13.37 10.69 5.60
CA ASP A 67 14.29 11.82 5.43
C ASP A 67 15.03 12.07 6.74
N SER A 68 16.22 11.47 6.86
CA SER A 68 17.33 12.14 7.54
C SER A 68 17.62 13.41 6.75
N ILE A 69 17.27 14.56 7.34
CA ILE A 69 17.78 15.85 6.90
C ILE A 69 19.29 15.83 7.15
N ASP A 70 20.06 15.63 6.09
CA ASP A 70 21.42 16.16 5.97
C ASP A 70 21.39 17.34 4.99
#